data_AF-W1YD77-F1
#
_entry.id   AF-W1YD77-F1
#
_cell.length_a   1.000
_cell.length_b   1.000
_cell.length_c   1.000
_cell.angle_alpha   90.00
_cell.angle_beta   90.00
_cell.angle_gamma   90.00
#
_symmetry.space_group_name_H-M   'P 1'
#
loop_
_entity.id
_entity.type
_entity.pdbx_description
1 polymer ?
#
loop_
_entity_poly.entity_id
_entity_poly.type
_entity_poly.pdbx_seq_one_letter_code
_entity_poly.pdbx_strand_id
1 'polypeptide(L)'
;RRIAGLLDDCLDAVDQAGDAIVLYQAGALPQACTEQVEILRRAAELTAGAVPRLRAASSLREYWVQVNSLENAADTLYRATIAELFATERDAIRLVKVKEVVERLRQPATDPL
;
A
#
# COMPACT_ATOMS: atom_id res chain seq x y z
N ARG A 1 10.82 7.63 15.64
CA ARG A 1 9.72 7.70 14.65
C ARG A 1 9.53 6.39 13.87
N ARG A 2 9.82 5.20 14.42
CA ARG A 2 10.08 4.01 13.58
C ARG A 2 8.90 3.04 13.37
N ILE A 3 7.80 3.18 14.12
CA ILE A 3 6.64 2.26 14.04
C ILE A 3 5.34 3.05 13.89
N ALA A 4 5.16 4.12 14.69
CA ALA A 4 4.02 5.02 14.51
C ALA A 4 3.98 5.66 13.11
N GLY A 5 5.13 5.90 12.49
CA GLY A 5 5.22 6.37 11.10
C GLY A 5 4.65 5.36 10.11
N LEU A 6 4.92 4.06 10.28
CA LEU A 6 4.40 3.03 9.37
C LEU A 6 2.86 2.93 9.41
N LEU A 7 2.26 3.21 10.56
CA LEU A 7 0.80 3.29 10.68
C LEU A 7 0.26 4.54 9.97
N ASP A 8 0.94 5.68 10.13
CA ASP A 8 0.63 6.94 9.44
C ASP A 8 0.72 6.75 7.92
N ASP A 9 1.78 6.10 7.44
CA ASP A 9 1.99 5.80 6.01
C ASP A 9 0.86 4.93 5.43
N CYS A 10 0.30 3.99 6.22
CA CYS A 10 -0.86 3.20 5.79
C CYS A 10 -2.12 4.05 5.65
N LEU A 11 -2.34 4.99 6.58
CA LEU A 11 -3.49 5.90 6.55
C LEU A 11 -3.38 6.86 5.37
N ASP A 12 -2.20 7.46 5.18
CA ASP A 12 -1.92 8.39 4.09
C ASP A 12 -2.13 7.74 2.71
N ALA A 13 -1.68 6.50 2.52
CA ALA A 13 -1.87 5.78 1.26
C ALA A 13 -3.35 5.58 0.92
N VAL A 14 -4.17 5.21 1.91
CA VAL A 14 -5.62 5.01 1.73
C VAL A 14 -6.33 6.34 1.48
N ASP A 15 -5.99 7.38 2.24
CA ASP A 15 -6.60 8.70 2.14
C ASP A 15 -6.32 9.34 0.77
N GLN A 16 -5.05 9.35 0.36
CA GLN A 16 -4.65 9.89 -0.94
C GLN A 16 -5.30 9.10 -2.10
N ALA A 17 -5.38 7.77 -1.99
CA ALA A 17 -6.05 6.96 -3.00
C ALA A 17 -7.56 7.27 -3.06
N GLY A 18 -8.21 7.45 -1.92
CA GLY A 18 -9.60 7.89 -1.82
C GLY A 18 -9.84 9.24 -2.54
N ASP A 19 -8.98 10.21 -2.26
CA ASP A 19 -9.00 11.52 -2.92
C ASP A 19 -8.86 11.40 -4.44
N ALA A 20 -7.92 10.60 -4.93
CA ALA A 20 -7.71 10.38 -6.35
C ALA A 20 -8.93 9.74 -7.03
N ILE A 21 -9.58 8.78 -6.36
CA ILE A 21 -10.79 8.12 -6.89
C ILE A 21 -11.90 9.15 -7.11
N VAL A 22 -12.13 10.02 -6.13
CA VAL A 22 -13.17 11.04 -6.18
C VAL A 22 -12.81 12.14 -7.17
N LEU A 23 -11.62 12.73 -7.04
CA LEU A 23 -11.19 13.88 -7.83
C LEU A 23 -11.13 13.57 -9.32
N TYR A 24 -10.65 12.37 -9.67
CA TYR A 24 -10.51 11.97 -11.07
C TYR A 24 -11.74 11.26 -11.62
N GLN A 25 -12.72 10.95 -10.78
CA GLN A 25 -13.86 10.10 -11.15
C GLN A 25 -13.34 8.82 -11.82
N ALA A 26 -12.46 8.10 -11.11
CA ALA A 26 -11.71 6.97 -11.67
C ALA A 26 -12.62 5.79 -12.09
N GLY A 27 -13.85 5.74 -11.60
CA GLY A 27 -14.83 4.73 -11.95
C GLY A 27 -14.44 3.35 -11.43
N ALA A 28 -14.61 2.32 -12.26
CA ALA A 28 -14.25 0.95 -11.90
C ALA A 28 -12.72 0.79 -11.82
N LEU A 29 -12.26 0.32 -10.66
CA LEU A 29 -10.86 0.02 -10.39
C LEU A 29 -10.56 -1.48 -10.52
N PRO A 30 -9.30 -1.87 -10.80
CA PRO A 30 -8.87 -3.26 -10.72
C PRO A 30 -9.10 -3.85 -9.33
N GLN A 31 -9.42 -5.16 -9.26
CA GLN A 31 -9.53 -5.90 -8.00
C GLN A 31 -8.27 -5.78 -7.14
N ALA A 32 -7.10 -5.68 -7.79
CA ALA A 32 -5.82 -5.46 -7.13
C ALA A 32 -5.81 -4.24 -6.19
N CYS A 33 -6.63 -3.20 -6.43
CA CYS A 33 -6.74 -2.07 -5.50
C CYS A 33 -7.31 -2.52 -4.14
N THR A 34 -8.33 -3.37 -4.13
CA THR A 34 -8.89 -3.93 -2.88
C THR A 34 -7.90 -4.87 -2.20
N GLU A 35 -7.20 -5.70 -2.97
CA GLU A 35 -6.15 -6.58 -2.44
C GLU A 35 -5.00 -5.78 -1.80
N GLN A 36 -4.62 -4.65 -2.43
CA GLN A 36 -3.61 -3.74 -1.90
C GLN A 36 -4.07 -3.10 -0.57
N VAL A 37 -5.33 -2.68 -0.47
CA VAL A 37 -5.92 -2.17 0.78
C VAL A 37 -5.90 -3.22 1.89
N GLU A 38 -6.16 -4.49 1.59
CA GLU A 38 -6.08 -5.57 2.57
C GLU A 38 -4.65 -5.81 3.07
N ILE A 39 -3.64 -5.65 2.21
CA ILE A 39 -2.24 -5.71 2.61
C ILE A 39 -1.90 -4.54 3.55
N LEU A 40 -2.34 -3.32 3.23
CA LEU A 40 -2.16 -2.14 4.09
C LEU A 40 -2.84 -2.32 5.46
N ARG A 41 -4.07 -2.82 5.47
CA ARG A 41 -4.81 -3.11 6.71
C ARG A 41 -4.05 -4.09 7.60
N ARG A 42 -3.53 -5.18 7.01
CA ARG A 42 -2.72 -6.17 7.74
C ARG A 42 -1.41 -5.56 8.27
N ALA A 43 -0.75 -4.72 7.49
CA ALA A 43 0.46 -4.03 7.93
C ALA A 43 0.15 -3.10 9.11
N ALA A 44 -0.95 -2.34 9.05
CA ALA A 44 -1.42 -1.49 10.13
C ALA A 44 -1.75 -2.28 11.41
N GLU A 45 -2.43 -3.43 11.28
CA GLU A 45 -2.76 -4.31 12.42
C GLU A 45 -1.50 -4.89 13.09
N LEU A 46 -0.54 -5.37 12.30
CA LEU A 46 0.74 -5.85 12.82
C LEU A 46 1.51 -4.72 13.54
N THR A 47 1.52 -3.54 12.93
CA THR A 47 2.18 -2.35 13.47
C THR A 47 1.56 -1.93 14.80
N ALA A 48 0.24 -1.82 14.87
CA ALA A 48 -0.49 -1.50 16.09
C ALA A 48 -0.27 -2.55 17.19
N GLY A 49 -0.28 -3.84 16.84
CA GLY A 49 -0.01 -4.93 17.78
C GLY A 49 1.43 -4.96 18.31
N ALA A 50 2.40 -4.45 17.55
CA ALA A 50 3.79 -4.36 17.94
C ALA A 50 4.08 -3.17 18.88
N VAL A 51 3.30 -2.08 18.81
CA VAL A 51 3.51 -0.86 19.61
C VAL A 51 3.58 -1.13 21.13
N PRO A 52 2.69 -1.92 21.76
CA PRO A 52 2.81 -2.23 23.19
C PRO A 52 4.08 -3.00 23.58
N ARG A 53 4.70 -3.70 22.62
CA ARG A 53 5.87 -4.57 22.82
C ARG A 53 7.20 -3.86 22.62
N LEU A 54 7.19 -2.54 22.38
CA LEU A 54 8.35 -1.67 22.07
C LEU A 54 9.45 -1.54 23.14
N ARG A 55 9.44 -2.37 24.19
CA ARG A 55 10.41 -2.26 25.31
C ARG A 55 11.85 -2.64 24.92
N ALA A 56 12.05 -3.50 23.92
CA ALA A 56 13.38 -3.89 23.43
C ALA A 56 13.34 -4.30 21.96
N ALA A 57 14.34 -3.92 21.15
CA ALA A 57 14.38 -4.20 19.71
C ALA A 57 14.35 -5.71 19.36
N SER A 58 14.86 -6.57 20.25
CA SER A 58 14.80 -8.03 20.10
C SER A 58 13.37 -8.58 20.10
N SER A 59 12.40 -7.85 20.67
CA SER A 59 10.98 -8.25 20.73
C SER A 59 10.24 -8.10 19.39
N LEU A 60 10.88 -7.44 18.40
CA LEU A 60 10.28 -7.03 17.13
C LEU A 60 10.81 -7.80 15.91
N ARG A 61 11.73 -8.76 16.08
CA ARG A 61 12.29 -9.53 14.95
C ARG A 61 11.19 -10.15 14.09
N GLU A 62 10.21 -10.77 14.72
CA GLU A 62 9.08 -11.41 14.03
C GLU A 62 8.21 -10.39 13.30
N TYR A 63 7.95 -9.23 13.93
CA TYR A 63 7.23 -8.13 13.30
C TYR A 63 7.91 -7.67 12.00
N TRP A 64 9.23 -7.48 12.02
CA TRP A 64 9.98 -7.06 10.83
C TRP A 64 9.91 -8.07 9.69
N VAL A 65 9.98 -9.37 10.02
CA VAL A 65 9.84 -10.45 9.01
C VAL A 65 8.45 -10.41 8.37
N GLN A 66 7.39 -10.23 9.18
CA GLN A 66 6.03 -10.20 8.67
C GLN A 66 5.74 -8.95 7.84
N VAL A 67 6.16 -7.76 8.28
CA VAL A 67 5.99 -6.52 7.52
C VAL A 67 6.75 -6.57 6.19
N ASN A 68 8.00 -7.02 6.19
CA ASN A 68 8.77 -7.20 4.95
C ASN A 68 8.09 -8.20 3.99
N SER A 69 7.42 -9.24 4.51
CA SER A 69 6.65 -10.15 3.67
C SER A 69 5.42 -9.48 3.04
N LEU A 70 4.74 -8.61 3.77
CA LEU A 70 3.59 -7.85 3.27
C LEU A 70 4.02 -6.81 2.24
N GLU A 71 5.14 -6.11 2.48
CA GLU A 71 5.74 -5.17 1.52
C GLU A 71 6.08 -5.88 0.22
N ASN A 72 6.75 -7.03 0.26
CA ASN A 72 7.07 -7.81 -0.94
C ASN A 72 5.81 -8.25 -1.72
N ALA A 73 4.73 -8.58 -1.01
CA ALA A 73 3.45 -8.94 -1.64
C ALA A 73 2.81 -7.71 -2.31
N ALA A 74 2.74 -6.57 -1.62
CA ALA A 74 2.25 -5.30 -2.16
C ALA A 74 3.02 -4.89 -3.41
N ASP A 75 4.35 -4.96 -3.35
CA ASP A 75 5.23 -4.52 -4.44
C ASP A 75 5.11 -5.43 -5.67
N THR A 76 4.86 -6.73 -5.45
CA THR A 76 4.57 -7.70 -6.52
C THR A 76 3.21 -7.45 -7.16
N LEU A 77 2.18 -7.25 -6.33
CA LEU A 77 0.83 -6.94 -6.79
C LEU A 77 0.80 -5.64 -7.59
N TYR A 78 1.45 -4.59 -7.09
CA TYR A 78 1.61 -3.32 -7.79
C TYR A 78 2.25 -3.50 -9.17
N ARG A 79 3.40 -4.18 -9.25
CA ARG A 79 4.10 -4.40 -10.53
C ARG A 79 3.24 -5.16 -11.53
N ALA A 80 2.54 -6.20 -11.08
CA ALA A 80 1.64 -6.98 -11.91
C ALA A 80 0.46 -6.13 -12.41
N THR A 81 -0.15 -5.33 -11.53
CA THR A 81 -1.29 -4.45 -11.84
C THR A 81 -0.90 -3.39 -12.87
N ILE A 82 0.25 -2.76 -12.71
CA ILE A 82 0.74 -1.77 -13.67
C ILE A 82 1.02 -2.44 -15.03
N ALA A 83 1.68 -3.60 -15.04
CA ALA A 83 1.95 -4.32 -16.28
C ALA A 83 0.65 -4.69 -17.03
N GLU A 84 -0.35 -5.20 -16.31
CA GLU A 84 -1.66 -5.53 -16.87
C GLU A 84 -2.42 -4.29 -17.37
N LEU A 85 -2.42 -3.21 -16.59
CA LEU A 85 -3.09 -1.96 -16.95
C LEU A 85 -2.55 -1.41 -18.27
N PHE A 86 -1.22 -1.34 -18.43
CA PHE A 86 -0.59 -0.86 -19.66
C PHE A 86 -0.75 -1.83 -20.84
N ALA A 87 -0.89 -3.14 -20.59
CA ALA A 87 -1.08 -4.13 -21.64
C ALA A 87 -2.51 -4.14 -22.21
N THR A 88 -3.51 -3.84 -21.37
CA THR A 88 -4.92 -4.06 -21.68
C THR A 88 -5.72 -2.79 -21.94
N GLU A 89 -5.41 -1.70 -21.23
CA GLU A 89 -6.15 -0.44 -21.36
C GLU A 89 -5.80 0.30 -22.67
N ARG A 90 -6.82 0.82 -23.35
CA ARG A 90 -6.71 1.56 -24.62
C ARG A 90 -7.12 3.02 -24.48
N ASP A 91 -7.95 3.35 -23.50
CA ASP A 91 -8.26 4.72 -23.13
C ASP A 91 -7.13 5.29 -22.26
N ALA A 92 -6.33 6.17 -22.86
CA ALA A 92 -5.22 6.83 -22.18
C ALA A 92 -5.66 7.67 -20.97
N ILE A 93 -6.86 8.25 -21.00
CA ILE A 93 -7.40 9.02 -19.87
C ILE A 93 -7.72 8.07 -18.73
N ARG A 94 -8.40 6.95 -19.01
CA ARG A 94 -8.68 5.93 -17.99
C ARG A 94 -7.38 5.35 -17.44
N LEU A 95 -6.40 5.06 -18.29
CA LEU A 95 -5.09 4.55 -17.89
C LEU A 95 -4.43 5.48 -16.88
N VAL A 96 -4.36 6.79 -17.17
CA VAL A 96 -3.76 7.77 -16.25
C VAL A 96 -4.50 7.79 -14.92
N LYS A 97 -5.84 7.87 -14.93
CA LYS A 97 -6.65 7.92 -13.71
C LYS A 97 -6.46 6.68 -12.83
N VAL A 98 -6.54 5.48 -13.41
CA VAL A 98 -6.43 4.22 -12.67
C VAL A 98 -5.01 4.01 -12.16
N LYS A 99 -4.00 4.32 -12.99
CA LYS A 99 -2.59 4.26 -12.59
C LYS A 99 -2.33 5.16 -11.37
N GLU A 100 -2.85 6.37 -11.38
CA GLU A 100 -2.67 7.37 -10.32
C GLU A 100 -3.24 6.91 -8.96
N VAL A 101 -4.35 6.16 -8.98
CA VAL A 101 -4.94 5.50 -7.79
C VAL A 101 -4.07 4.33 -7.34
N VAL A 102 -3.66 3.45 -8.26
CA VAL A 102 -2.79 2.30 -7.97
C VAL A 102 -1.44 2.74 -7.38
N GLU A 103 -0.89 3.85 -7.87
CA GLU A 103 0.36 4.43 -7.37
C GLU A 103 0.24 5.07 -6.00
N ARG A 104 -0.93 5.60 -5.61
CA ARG A 104 -1.16 6.11 -4.25
C ARG A 104 -1.40 5.00 -3.23
N LEU A 105 -2.08 3.95 -3.66
CA LEU A 105 -2.22 2.73 -2.84
C LEU A 105 -0.89 2.01 -2.66
N ARG A 106 0.05 2.24 -3.58
CA ARG A 106 1.44 1.85 -3.38
C ARG A 106 2.09 2.84 -2.41
N GLN A 107 2.39 2.37 -1.20
CA GLN A 107 3.20 3.13 -0.24
C GLN A 107 4.50 3.63 -0.90
N PRO A 108 4.91 4.89 -0.70
CA PRO A 108 6.31 5.23 -0.70
C PRO A 108 6.90 4.64 0.59
N ALA A 109 7.42 3.41 0.53
CA ALA A 109 8.26 2.89 1.61
C ALA A 109 9.55 3.73 1.64
N THR A 110 9.50 4.95 2.17
CA THR A 110 10.68 5.80 2.38
C THR A 110 11.43 5.30 3.61
N ASP A 111 12.16 4.20 3.43
CA ASP A 111 13.63 4.13 3.51
C ASP A 111 14.04 2.64 3.58
N PRO A 112 15.05 2.20 2.81
CA PRO A 112 15.68 0.91 3.07
C PRO A 112 16.26 0.93 4.50
N LEU A 113 15.92 -0.09 5.30
CA LEU A 113 16.47 -0.30 6.63
C LEU A 113 18.00 -0.33 6.66
#